data_AF-A0A3N5M8T1-F1
#
_entry.id   AF-A0A3N5M8T1-F1
#
_cell.length_a   1.000
_cell.length_b   1.000
_cell.length_c   1.000
_cell.angle_alpha   90.00
_cell.angle_beta   90.00
_cell.angle_gamma   90.00
#
_symmetry.space_group_name_H-M   'P 1'
#
loop_
_entity.id
_entity.type
_entity.pdbx_description
1 polymer ?
#
loop_
_entity_poly.entity_id
_entity_poly.type
_entity_poly.pdbx_seq_one_letter_code
_entity_poly.pdbx_strand_id
1 'polypeptide(L)'
;MTERSKIERKLLPGEHWWGGLTRHGDRMPFNADSSYRQSLYQNLMGNQGCPLLVSSRGRYIWSEEPFTFEFKGGWLVIEDALGPILEGESQRDLRGAYLAACWNYFPPSGKIPHPLSFTAPQYNSWIDVRKYPTQESILKYARSILDAGLPPGVMLIDDFWYRNCGLWKWDLEAFPNPKELVDQLHHWGFLVMLWICPWVTADTRQYEFLSNQHILITASKMPLGDDLELASGAE
;
A
#
# COMPACT_ATOMS: atom_id res chain seq x y z
N MET A 1 21.43 23.54 -0.42
CA MET A 1 21.67 22.15 -0.85
C MET A 1 22.16 21.40 0.38
N THR A 2 21.28 20.67 1.05
CA THR A 2 21.66 19.76 2.13
C THR A 2 22.44 18.62 1.50
N GLU A 3 23.64 18.36 1.99
CA GLU A 3 24.49 17.25 1.52
C GLU A 3 23.70 15.94 1.67
N ARG A 4 23.39 15.26 0.55
CA ARG A 4 22.64 14.00 0.60
C ARG A 4 23.53 12.97 1.29
N SER A 5 23.06 12.42 2.40
CA SER A 5 23.83 11.47 3.19
C SER A 5 24.08 10.19 2.38
N LYS A 6 25.35 9.87 2.11
CA LYS A 6 25.77 8.60 1.55
C LYS A 6 26.28 7.70 2.67
N ILE A 7 25.83 6.45 2.69
CA ILE A 7 26.31 5.42 3.63
C ILE A 7 26.81 4.23 2.84
N GLU A 8 27.96 3.71 3.24
CA GLU A 8 28.56 2.51 2.65
C GLU A 8 28.86 1.51 3.76
N ARG A 9 28.37 0.28 3.61
CA ARG A 9 28.54 -0.80 4.58
C ARG A 9 29.03 -2.05 3.89
N LYS A 10 30.17 -2.55 4.35
CA LYS A 10 30.64 -3.87 3.96
C LYS A 10 29.73 -4.93 4.57
N LEU A 11 29.33 -5.91 3.76
CA LEU A 11 28.58 -7.05 4.24
C LEU A 11 29.49 -7.95 5.09
N LEU A 12 28.91 -8.51 6.15
CA LEU A 12 29.59 -9.51 6.98
C LEU A 12 29.62 -10.86 6.27
N PRO A 13 30.57 -11.76 6.59
CA PRO A 13 30.60 -13.10 6.02
C PRO A 13 29.27 -13.86 6.22
N GLY A 14 28.69 -14.36 5.12
CA GLY A 14 27.41 -15.10 5.12
C GLY A 14 26.19 -14.25 5.50
N GLU A 15 26.31 -12.93 5.48
CA GLU A 15 25.20 -12.02 5.74
C GLU A 15 24.25 -11.92 4.55
N HIS A 16 22.97 -11.86 4.88
CA HIS A 16 21.86 -11.77 3.95
C HIS A 16 20.96 -10.62 4.37
N TRP A 17 20.43 -9.87 3.40
CA TRP A 17 19.59 -8.69 3.63
C TRP A 17 18.24 -8.81 2.90
N TRP A 18 17.20 -8.22 3.50
CA TRP A 18 15.83 -8.13 2.97
C TRP A 18 15.27 -6.72 3.15
N GLY A 19 14.25 -6.38 2.36
CA GLY A 19 13.52 -5.11 2.45
C GLY A 19 13.61 -4.28 1.18
N GLY A 20 13.21 -3.02 1.24
CA GLY A 20 13.13 -2.16 0.06
C GLY A 20 11.83 -2.40 -0.72
N LEU A 21 11.92 -3.01 -1.92
CA LEU A 21 10.79 -3.14 -2.85
C LEU A 21 10.14 -4.54 -2.79
N THR A 22 8.86 -4.59 -2.41
CA THR A 22 8.12 -5.86 -2.26
C THR A 22 8.03 -6.67 -3.56
N ARG A 23 7.96 -6.00 -4.71
CA ARG A 23 7.86 -6.66 -6.03
C ARG A 23 9.04 -7.59 -6.32
N HIS A 24 10.22 -7.29 -5.79
CA HIS A 24 11.45 -8.05 -6.05
C HIS A 24 11.79 -9.02 -4.91
N GLY A 25 10.79 -9.59 -4.25
CA GLY A 25 11.00 -10.66 -3.27
C GLY A 25 11.75 -11.87 -3.85
N ASP A 26 11.63 -12.13 -5.16
CA ASP A 26 12.38 -13.15 -5.91
C ASP A 26 13.89 -12.84 -6.04
N ARG A 27 14.29 -11.58 -5.87
CA ARG A 27 15.70 -11.14 -5.88
C ARG A 27 16.34 -11.20 -4.50
N MET A 28 15.55 -11.46 -3.45
CA MET A 28 16.02 -11.54 -2.07
C MET A 28 16.28 -13.00 -1.67
N PRO A 29 17.19 -13.26 -0.72
CA PRO A 29 18.01 -12.27 0.00
C PRO A 29 19.15 -11.66 -0.83
N PHE A 30 19.51 -10.41 -0.51
CA PHE A 30 20.73 -9.79 -1.02
C PHE A 30 21.94 -10.22 -0.19
N ASN A 31 23.05 -10.51 -0.83
CA ASN A 31 24.29 -10.96 -0.21
C ASN A 31 25.52 -10.36 -0.93
N ALA A 32 26.72 -10.83 -0.60
CA ALA A 32 27.96 -10.27 -1.16
C ALA A 32 28.10 -10.42 -2.68
N ASP A 33 27.43 -11.40 -3.28
CA ASP A 33 27.46 -11.69 -4.71
C ASP A 33 26.30 -11.00 -5.47
N SER A 34 25.41 -10.32 -4.75
CA SER A 34 24.30 -9.59 -5.35
C SER A 34 24.79 -8.37 -6.13
N SER A 35 24.10 -8.09 -7.24
CA SER A 35 24.22 -6.86 -8.03
C SER A 35 22.83 -6.31 -8.26
N TYR A 36 22.38 -5.41 -7.38
CA TYR A 36 21.00 -4.90 -7.37
C TYR A 36 20.99 -3.44 -6.90
N ARG A 37 20.25 -2.58 -7.61
CA ARG A 37 20.04 -1.17 -7.21
C ARG A 37 18.57 -0.80 -7.36
N GLN A 38 18.01 -0.08 -6.39
CA GLN A 38 16.63 0.39 -6.44
C GLN A 38 16.45 1.72 -5.70
N SER A 39 15.74 2.66 -6.33
CA SER A 39 15.24 3.88 -5.69
C SER A 39 13.83 3.65 -5.11
N LEU A 40 13.59 4.11 -3.88
CA LEU A 40 12.30 3.96 -3.19
C LEU A 40 11.33 5.13 -3.36
N TYR A 41 11.65 6.11 -4.21
CA TYR A 41 10.79 7.27 -4.51
C TYR A 41 10.57 7.50 -6.01
N GLN A 42 11.13 6.65 -6.87
CA GLN A 42 10.93 6.67 -8.31
C GLN A 42 9.94 5.55 -8.71
N ASN A 43 10.31 4.70 -9.67
CA ASN A 43 9.49 3.62 -10.16
C ASN A 43 9.47 2.45 -9.16
N LEU A 44 8.38 2.37 -8.37
CA LEU A 44 8.08 1.24 -7.50
C LEU A 44 7.38 0.07 -8.21
N MET A 45 7.30 0.12 -9.55
CA MET A 45 6.78 -0.94 -10.41
C MET A 45 5.37 -1.40 -10.02
N GLY A 46 4.52 -0.43 -9.65
CA GLY A 46 3.14 -0.66 -9.22
C GLY A 46 3.00 -1.34 -7.86
N ASN A 47 4.03 -1.33 -7.02
CA ASN A 47 4.02 -1.96 -5.70
C ASN A 47 4.56 -1.03 -4.60
N GLN A 48 4.59 -1.50 -3.36
CA GLN A 48 5.05 -0.75 -2.19
C GLN A 48 6.56 -0.89 -2.01
N GLY A 49 7.21 0.27 -1.84
CA GLY A 49 8.58 0.39 -1.34
C GLY A 49 8.57 0.80 0.14
N CYS A 50 9.48 0.23 0.92
CA CYS A 50 9.65 0.56 2.33
C CYS A 50 11.13 0.91 2.58
N PRO A 51 11.46 2.08 3.16
CA PRO A 51 12.81 2.49 3.53
C PRO A 51 13.35 1.75 4.76
N LEU A 52 13.20 0.43 4.78
CA LEU A 52 13.71 -0.49 5.78
C LEU A 52 14.49 -1.61 5.09
N LEU A 53 15.72 -1.81 5.54
CA LEU A 53 16.52 -3.00 5.21
C LEU A 53 16.90 -3.71 6.52
N VAL A 54 16.79 -5.04 6.54
CA VAL A 54 17.11 -5.87 7.71
C VAL A 54 18.03 -7.02 7.32
N SER A 55 18.96 -7.36 8.22
CA SER A 55 20.02 -8.33 8.01
C SER A 55 19.87 -9.59 8.86
N SER A 56 20.30 -10.73 8.32
CA SER A 56 20.44 -12.00 9.04
C SER A 56 21.43 -11.94 10.22
N ARG A 57 22.26 -10.89 10.29
CA ARG A 57 23.21 -10.63 11.39
C ARG A 57 22.69 -9.64 12.43
N GLY A 58 21.39 -9.32 12.40
CA GLY A 58 20.79 -8.47 13.42
C GLY A 58 20.94 -6.97 13.15
N ARG A 59 21.45 -6.56 11.98
CA ARG A 59 21.59 -5.16 11.56
C ARG A 59 20.36 -4.65 10.82
N TYR A 60 20.09 -3.35 10.88
CA TYR A 60 19.06 -2.71 10.08
C TYR A 60 19.48 -1.32 9.60
N ILE A 61 18.86 -0.88 8.51
CA ILE A 61 18.87 0.50 8.02
C ILE A 61 17.43 0.97 7.93
N TRP A 62 17.14 2.16 8.48
CA TRP A 62 15.83 2.81 8.47
C TRP A 62 15.94 4.27 8.03
N SER A 63 14.89 4.81 7.44
CA SER A 63 14.66 6.24 7.26
C SER A 63 13.17 6.51 7.23
N GLU A 64 12.73 7.64 7.79
CA GLU A 64 11.33 8.10 7.66
C GLU A 64 10.99 8.48 6.21
N GLU A 65 12.01 8.82 5.43
CA GLU A 65 11.90 9.24 4.05
C GLU A 65 12.59 8.23 3.11
N PRO A 66 12.12 8.08 1.86
CA PRO A 66 12.69 7.12 0.92
C PRO A 66 14.13 7.46 0.51
N PHE A 67 14.88 6.42 0.13
CA PHE A 67 16.26 6.50 -0.34
C PHE A 67 16.50 5.53 -1.50
N THR A 68 17.68 5.60 -2.10
CA THR A 68 18.17 4.61 -3.06
C THR A 68 19.17 3.68 -2.39
N PHE A 69 19.11 2.38 -2.68
CA PHE A 69 20.07 1.40 -2.17
C PHE A 69 20.67 0.55 -3.29
N GLU A 70 21.93 0.14 -3.11
CA GLU A 70 22.64 -0.77 -3.99
C GLU A 70 23.36 -1.86 -3.18
N PHE A 71 23.21 -3.11 -3.61
CA PHE A 71 24.08 -4.22 -3.23
C PHE A 71 25.00 -4.54 -4.41
N LYS A 72 26.32 -4.42 -4.22
CA LYS A 72 27.31 -4.73 -5.24
C LYS A 72 28.67 -5.05 -4.65
N GLY A 73 29.27 -6.16 -5.07
CA GLY A 73 30.66 -6.51 -4.73
C GLY A 73 30.93 -6.58 -3.22
N GLY A 74 29.99 -7.11 -2.44
CA GLY A 74 30.12 -7.20 -0.98
C GLY A 74 29.78 -5.92 -0.21
N TRP A 75 29.20 -4.90 -0.86
CA TRP A 75 28.82 -3.64 -0.24
C TRP A 75 27.33 -3.38 -0.35
N LEU A 76 26.78 -2.78 0.71
CA LEU A 76 25.51 -2.09 0.74
C LEU A 76 25.79 -0.59 0.70
N VAL A 77 25.27 0.10 -0.30
CA VAL A 77 25.35 1.55 -0.44
C VAL A 77 23.95 2.13 -0.31
N ILE A 78 23.79 3.16 0.51
CA ILE A 78 22.59 4.00 0.60
C ILE A 78 22.95 5.39 0.10
N GLU A 79 22.17 5.91 -0.83
CA GLU A 79 22.36 7.22 -1.44
C GLU A 79 21.03 7.86 -1.79
N ASP A 80 21.06 9.11 -2.25
CA ASP A 80 19.88 9.89 -2.60
C ASP A 80 18.76 9.89 -1.54
N ALA A 81 19.15 9.85 -0.27
CA ALA A 81 18.21 9.87 0.84
C ALA A 81 17.47 11.20 0.89
N LEU A 82 16.14 11.16 0.96
CA LEU A 82 15.30 12.35 1.14
C LEU A 82 15.18 12.77 2.61
N GLY A 83 15.71 11.96 3.53
CA GLY A 83 15.80 12.24 4.97
C GLY A 83 16.96 11.51 5.63
N PRO A 84 17.11 11.63 6.97
CA PRO A 84 18.20 11.02 7.71
C PRO A 84 18.18 9.49 7.65
N ILE A 85 19.33 8.89 7.34
CA ILE A 85 19.49 7.44 7.42
C ILE A 85 19.93 7.04 8.83
N LEU A 86 19.19 6.12 9.43
CA LEU A 86 19.40 5.59 10.77
C LEU A 86 19.83 4.13 10.67
N GLU A 87 20.89 3.79 11.38
CA GLU A 87 21.40 2.42 11.47
C GLU A 87 21.27 1.92 12.89
N GLY A 88 21.00 0.63 13.02
CA GLY A 88 21.05 0.00 14.32
C GLY A 88 21.25 -1.50 14.23
N GLU A 89 21.43 -2.10 15.40
CA GLU A 89 21.79 -3.51 15.51
C GLU A 89 21.18 -4.09 16.79
N SER A 90 20.67 -5.30 16.68
CA SER A 90 20.18 -6.13 17.79
C SER A 90 21.14 -7.25 18.18
N GLN A 91 22.23 -7.42 17.40
CA GLN A 91 23.31 -8.41 17.52
C GLN A 91 22.86 -9.87 17.63
N ARG A 92 21.68 -10.19 17.13
CA ARG A 92 21.13 -11.55 17.18
C ARG A 92 20.93 -12.10 15.79
N ASP A 93 19.77 -11.85 15.22
CA ASP A 93 19.28 -12.47 14.01
C ASP A 93 18.36 -11.51 13.25
N LEU A 94 17.84 -11.97 12.12
CA LEU A 94 16.89 -11.23 11.28
C LEU A 94 15.69 -10.72 12.08
N ARG A 95 15.13 -11.55 12.97
CA ARG A 95 13.96 -11.19 13.79
C ARG A 95 14.29 -10.07 14.77
N GLY A 96 15.46 -10.14 15.39
CA GLY A 96 15.98 -9.12 16.29
C GLY A 96 16.14 -7.78 15.59
N ALA A 97 16.70 -7.77 14.38
CA ALA A 97 16.84 -6.55 13.57
C ALA A 97 15.50 -5.88 13.32
N TYR A 98 14.52 -6.66 12.82
CA TYR A 98 13.18 -6.14 12.54
C TYR A 98 12.50 -5.61 13.80
N LEU A 99 12.53 -6.35 14.91
CA LEU A 99 11.89 -5.92 16.14
C LEU A 99 12.55 -4.66 16.73
N ALA A 100 13.87 -4.53 16.64
CA ALA A 100 14.57 -3.32 17.07
C ALA A 100 14.15 -2.11 16.23
N ALA A 101 14.13 -2.22 14.90
CA ALA A 101 13.63 -1.16 14.03
C ALA A 101 12.16 -0.83 14.31
N CYS A 102 11.31 -1.84 14.45
CA CYS A 102 9.89 -1.69 14.72
C CYS A 102 9.63 -0.93 16.02
N TRP A 103 10.26 -1.31 17.14
CA TRP A 103 10.03 -0.63 18.41
C TRP A 103 10.58 0.80 18.44
N ASN A 104 11.65 1.08 17.68
CA ASN A 104 12.26 2.41 17.66
C ASN A 104 11.53 3.40 16.74
N TYR A 105 10.96 2.95 15.62
CA TYR A 105 10.50 3.86 14.57
C TYR A 105 9.05 3.66 14.13
N PHE A 106 8.54 2.43 14.12
CA PHE A 106 7.17 2.13 13.69
C PHE A 106 6.48 1.12 14.64
N PRO A 107 6.31 1.49 15.93
CA PRO A 107 5.74 0.57 16.90
C PRO A 107 4.28 0.24 16.52
N PRO A 108 3.84 -1.01 16.69
CA PRO A 108 2.46 -1.37 16.40
C PRO A 108 1.53 -0.58 17.31
N SER A 109 0.46 -0.02 16.73
CA SER A 109 -0.51 0.78 17.48
C SER A 109 -1.33 -0.02 18.50
N GLY A 110 -1.20 -1.36 18.50
CA GLY A 110 -2.03 -2.28 19.28
C GLY A 110 -3.47 -2.38 18.77
N LYS A 111 -3.83 -1.66 17.70
CA LYS A 111 -5.15 -1.70 17.07
C LYS A 111 -5.08 -2.58 15.83
N ILE A 112 -6.08 -3.43 15.66
CA ILE A 112 -6.29 -4.23 14.46
C ILE A 112 -7.58 -3.79 13.76
N PRO A 113 -7.74 -4.08 12.45
CA PRO A 113 -9.05 -4.06 11.80
C PRO A 113 -10.08 -4.90 12.57
N HIS A 114 -11.36 -4.72 12.28
CA HIS A 114 -12.43 -5.49 12.91
C HIS A 114 -12.12 -7.00 12.87
N PRO A 115 -12.29 -7.76 13.97
CA PRO A 115 -11.86 -9.17 14.04
C PRO A 115 -12.38 -10.07 12.90
N LEU A 116 -13.57 -9.75 12.36
CA LEU A 116 -14.12 -10.43 11.19
C LEU A 116 -13.23 -10.36 9.94
N SER A 117 -12.37 -9.34 9.79
CA SER A 117 -11.39 -9.27 8.70
C SER A 117 -10.38 -10.43 8.72
N PHE A 118 -10.20 -11.11 9.85
CA PHE A 118 -9.27 -12.23 10.02
C PHE A 118 -9.95 -13.58 10.30
N THR A 119 -11.18 -13.55 10.79
CA THR A 119 -11.90 -14.74 11.30
C THR A 119 -13.05 -15.18 10.41
N ALA A 120 -13.40 -14.38 9.39
CA ALA A 120 -14.47 -14.66 8.44
C ALA A 120 -14.02 -14.39 6.99
N PRO A 121 -14.71 -14.96 5.98
CA PRO A 121 -14.41 -14.69 4.58
C PRO A 121 -14.60 -13.21 4.22
N GLN A 122 -13.86 -12.77 3.21
CA GLN A 122 -14.05 -11.46 2.60
C GLN A 122 -14.60 -11.65 1.18
N TYR A 123 -15.77 -11.10 0.93
CA TYR A 123 -16.46 -11.18 -0.36
C TYR A 123 -16.35 -9.84 -1.06
N ASN A 124 -15.71 -9.82 -2.22
CA ASN A 124 -15.57 -8.62 -3.04
C ASN A 124 -16.63 -8.63 -4.17
N SER A 125 -17.39 -7.55 -4.30
CA SER A 125 -18.39 -7.40 -5.35
C SER A 125 -17.81 -7.37 -6.77
N TRP A 126 -16.56 -6.92 -6.97
CA TRP A 126 -15.91 -6.88 -8.29
C TRP A 126 -15.85 -8.25 -8.98
N ILE A 127 -15.67 -9.33 -8.20
CA ILE A 127 -15.55 -10.70 -8.74
C ILE A 127 -16.83 -11.15 -9.43
N ASP A 128 -18.01 -10.78 -8.91
CA ASP A 128 -19.30 -11.28 -9.39
C ASP A 128 -20.19 -10.18 -10.02
N VAL A 129 -20.28 -9.03 -9.35
CA VAL A 129 -21.10 -7.87 -9.75
C VAL A 129 -20.41 -6.98 -10.80
N ARG A 130 -19.08 -7.07 -10.92
CA ARG A 130 -18.25 -6.33 -11.90
C ARG A 130 -18.38 -4.79 -11.76
N LYS A 131 -18.19 -4.05 -12.86
CA LYS A 131 -17.88 -2.60 -12.89
C LYS A 131 -19.04 -1.66 -12.52
N TYR A 132 -20.29 -2.14 -12.44
CA TYR A 132 -21.45 -1.28 -12.22
C TYR A 132 -22.41 -1.88 -11.19
N PRO A 133 -22.01 -1.88 -9.90
CA PRO A 133 -22.86 -2.43 -8.86
C PRO A 133 -24.10 -1.57 -8.67
N THR A 134 -25.23 -2.23 -8.45
CA THR A 134 -26.49 -1.65 -8.00
C THR A 134 -26.88 -2.23 -6.64
N GLN A 135 -27.75 -1.55 -5.90
CA GLN A 135 -28.29 -2.07 -4.65
C GLN A 135 -28.86 -3.50 -4.79
N GLU A 136 -29.64 -3.75 -5.83
CA GLU A 136 -30.21 -5.07 -6.10
C GLU A 136 -29.12 -6.12 -6.33
N SER A 137 -28.12 -5.80 -7.17
CA SER A 137 -27.04 -6.75 -7.48
C SER A 137 -26.20 -7.12 -6.25
N ILE A 138 -25.94 -6.16 -5.34
CA ILE A 138 -25.20 -6.42 -4.10
C ILE A 138 -26.03 -7.29 -3.15
N LEU A 139 -27.33 -7.00 -2.98
CA LEU A 139 -28.21 -7.84 -2.16
C LEU A 139 -28.33 -9.26 -2.71
N LYS A 140 -28.45 -9.39 -4.05
CA LYS A 140 -28.49 -10.68 -4.72
C LYS A 140 -27.20 -11.48 -4.51
N TYR A 141 -26.04 -10.84 -4.62
CA TYR A 141 -24.74 -11.47 -4.38
C TYR A 141 -24.59 -11.92 -2.91
N ALA A 142 -24.95 -11.05 -1.95
CA ALA A 142 -24.94 -11.40 -0.54
C ALA A 142 -25.87 -12.59 -0.24
N ARG A 143 -27.05 -12.61 -0.88
CA ARG A 143 -28.03 -13.66 -0.70
C ARG A 143 -27.56 -15.00 -1.29
N SER A 144 -26.94 -14.99 -2.48
CA SER A 144 -26.44 -16.21 -3.11
C SER A 144 -25.34 -16.89 -2.29
N ILE A 145 -24.49 -16.11 -1.61
CA ILE A 145 -23.49 -16.63 -0.66
C ILE A 145 -24.18 -17.43 0.46
N LEU A 146 -25.21 -16.86 1.07
CA LEU A 146 -25.94 -17.51 2.16
C LEU A 146 -26.72 -18.73 1.69
N ASP A 147 -27.38 -18.64 0.54
CA ASP A 147 -28.14 -19.76 -0.04
C ASP A 147 -27.21 -20.92 -0.46
N ALA A 148 -25.93 -20.63 -0.77
CA ALA A 148 -24.89 -21.63 -1.00
C ALA A 148 -24.33 -22.26 0.30
N GLY A 149 -24.83 -21.85 1.47
CA GLY A 149 -24.40 -22.36 2.78
C GLY A 149 -23.06 -21.80 3.28
N LEU A 150 -22.54 -20.74 2.64
CA LEU A 150 -21.34 -20.06 3.09
C LEU A 150 -21.67 -19.09 4.23
N PRO A 151 -20.78 -18.92 5.22
CA PRO A 151 -21.04 -18.01 6.32
C PRO A 151 -20.97 -16.54 5.85
N PRO A 152 -21.70 -15.63 6.52
CA PRO A 152 -21.49 -14.21 6.32
C PRO A 152 -20.07 -13.82 6.78
N GLY A 153 -19.59 -12.70 6.26
CA GLY A 153 -18.25 -12.19 6.56
C GLY A 153 -18.15 -10.70 6.27
N VAL A 154 -17.07 -10.26 5.64
CA VAL A 154 -16.95 -8.87 5.18
C VAL A 154 -17.48 -8.77 3.75
N MET A 155 -18.51 -7.95 3.53
CA MET A 155 -18.98 -7.57 2.20
C MET A 155 -18.26 -6.29 1.77
N LEU A 156 -17.26 -6.45 0.91
CA LEU A 156 -16.58 -5.35 0.25
C LEU A 156 -17.36 -4.95 -1.01
N ILE A 157 -17.98 -3.78 -0.95
CA ILE A 157 -18.55 -3.11 -2.11
C ILE A 157 -17.40 -2.34 -2.76
N ASP A 158 -16.94 -2.86 -3.89
CA ASP A 158 -15.82 -2.32 -4.66
C ASP A 158 -16.21 -0.98 -5.35
N ASP A 159 -15.34 -0.48 -6.24
CA ASP A 159 -15.50 0.78 -6.96
C ASP A 159 -16.89 0.93 -7.61
N PHE A 160 -17.24 2.20 -7.89
CA PHE A 160 -18.51 2.60 -8.53
C PHE A 160 -19.78 2.47 -7.66
N TRP A 161 -19.66 2.33 -6.34
CA TRP A 161 -20.77 2.68 -5.43
C TRP A 161 -21.08 4.19 -5.43
N TYR A 162 -20.14 4.99 -5.93
CA TYR A 162 -20.28 6.41 -6.26
C TYR A 162 -20.13 6.63 -7.78
N ARG A 163 -20.58 7.79 -8.26
CA ARG A 163 -20.48 8.16 -9.69
C ARG A 163 -19.12 8.70 -10.11
N ASN A 164 -18.51 9.53 -9.27
CA ASN A 164 -17.24 10.21 -9.54
C ASN A 164 -16.27 10.00 -8.37
N CYS A 165 -15.02 9.64 -8.66
CA CYS A 165 -13.97 9.52 -7.65
C CYS A 165 -13.81 10.86 -6.90
N GLY A 166 -13.66 10.80 -5.58
CA GLY A 166 -13.53 11.98 -4.71
C GLY A 166 -14.87 12.62 -4.29
N LEU A 167 -16.02 12.20 -4.86
CA LEU A 167 -17.33 12.59 -4.34
C LEU A 167 -17.67 11.85 -3.04
N TRP A 168 -17.33 10.56 -2.99
CA TRP A 168 -17.58 9.63 -1.88
C TRP A 168 -19.01 9.73 -1.31
N LYS A 169 -19.98 9.83 -2.21
CA LYS A 169 -21.42 9.73 -1.93
C LYS A 169 -22.00 8.63 -2.81
N TRP A 170 -22.96 7.92 -2.26
CA TRP A 170 -23.72 6.91 -2.99
C TRP A 170 -24.34 7.49 -4.25
N ASP A 171 -24.19 6.77 -5.36
CA ASP A 171 -24.98 7.06 -6.56
C ASP A 171 -26.42 6.58 -6.34
N LEU A 172 -27.32 7.50 -6.01
CA LEU A 172 -28.71 7.17 -5.69
C LEU A 172 -29.51 6.63 -6.88
N GLU A 173 -29.00 6.71 -8.11
CA GLU A 173 -29.62 6.07 -9.26
C GLU A 173 -29.38 4.54 -9.23
N ALA A 174 -28.16 4.11 -8.90
CA ALA A 174 -27.81 2.70 -8.75
C ALA A 174 -28.16 2.14 -7.35
N PHE A 175 -28.15 3.01 -6.34
CA PHE A 175 -28.38 2.70 -4.93
C PHE A 175 -29.50 3.59 -4.36
N PRO A 176 -30.77 3.35 -4.71
CA PRO A 176 -31.88 4.22 -4.31
C PRO A 176 -32.04 4.36 -2.80
N ASN A 177 -31.73 3.31 -2.02
CA ASN A 177 -31.83 3.29 -0.56
C ASN A 177 -30.55 2.70 0.07
N PRO A 178 -29.41 3.42 0.07
CA PRO A 178 -28.14 2.85 0.54
C PRO A 178 -28.17 2.51 2.03
N LYS A 179 -29.00 3.20 2.83
CA LYS A 179 -29.24 2.85 4.23
C LYS A 179 -29.91 1.47 4.35
N GLU A 180 -30.95 1.22 3.57
CA GLU A 180 -31.68 -0.05 3.57
C GLU A 180 -30.77 -1.19 3.12
N LEU A 181 -29.95 -0.96 2.08
CA LEU A 181 -28.92 -1.90 1.64
C LEU A 181 -28.00 -2.31 2.80
N VAL A 182 -27.42 -1.33 3.50
CA VAL A 182 -26.48 -1.58 4.59
C VAL A 182 -27.17 -2.23 5.79
N ASP A 183 -28.38 -1.79 6.15
CA ASP A 183 -29.18 -2.40 7.22
C ASP A 183 -29.48 -3.87 6.91
N GLN A 184 -29.84 -4.19 5.66
CA GLN A 184 -30.14 -5.55 5.22
C GLN A 184 -28.90 -6.44 5.23
N LEU A 185 -27.74 -5.94 4.78
CA LEU A 185 -26.47 -6.67 4.85
C LEU A 185 -26.06 -6.95 6.31
N HIS A 186 -26.19 -5.96 7.20
CA HIS A 186 -25.96 -6.18 8.64
C HIS A 186 -26.95 -7.18 9.24
N HIS A 187 -28.23 -7.12 8.86
CA HIS A 187 -29.23 -8.09 9.30
C HIS A 187 -28.87 -9.52 8.88
N TRP A 188 -28.26 -9.69 7.71
CA TRP A 188 -27.71 -10.96 7.22
C TRP A 188 -26.35 -11.33 7.83
N GLY A 189 -25.82 -10.52 8.74
CA GLY A 189 -24.57 -10.80 9.47
C GLY A 189 -23.30 -10.34 8.76
N PHE A 190 -23.39 -9.62 7.64
CA PHE A 190 -22.22 -9.08 6.96
C PHE A 190 -21.73 -7.79 7.61
N LEU A 191 -20.41 -7.65 7.76
CA LEU A 191 -19.77 -6.34 7.96
C LEU A 191 -19.61 -5.67 6.59
N VAL A 192 -20.08 -4.43 6.43
CA VAL A 192 -19.95 -3.70 5.16
C VAL A 192 -18.65 -2.90 5.12
N MET A 193 -17.90 -3.05 4.03
CA MET A 193 -16.70 -2.27 3.71
C MET A 193 -16.90 -1.61 2.34
N LEU A 194 -16.53 -0.33 2.21
CA LEU A 194 -16.56 0.39 0.94
C LEU A 194 -15.15 0.62 0.44
N TRP A 195 -14.92 0.35 -0.84
CA TRP A 195 -13.67 0.72 -1.50
C TRP A 195 -13.61 2.23 -1.76
N ILE A 196 -12.43 2.83 -1.53
CA ILE A 196 -12.14 4.22 -1.87
C ILE A 196 -10.75 4.32 -2.48
N CYS A 197 -10.55 5.28 -3.38
CA CYS A 197 -9.24 5.67 -3.90
C CYS A 197 -8.91 7.14 -3.63
N PRO A 198 -7.62 7.50 -3.56
CA PRO A 198 -7.16 8.88 -3.43
C PRO A 198 -7.13 9.63 -4.77
N TRP A 199 -8.11 9.36 -5.64
CA TRP A 199 -8.27 10.02 -6.93
C TRP A 199 -9.52 10.90 -6.94
N VAL A 200 -9.47 11.96 -7.72
CA VAL A 200 -10.57 12.92 -7.86
C VAL A 200 -10.82 13.17 -9.34
N THR A 201 -12.05 12.97 -9.79
CA THR A 201 -12.43 13.21 -11.19
C THR A 201 -12.33 14.71 -11.51
N ALA A 202 -11.56 15.09 -12.53
CA ALA A 202 -11.20 16.47 -12.83
C ALA A 202 -12.40 17.38 -13.15
N ASP A 203 -13.40 16.88 -13.87
CA ASP A 203 -14.60 17.64 -14.24
C ASP A 203 -15.68 17.57 -13.15
N THR A 204 -15.33 17.97 -11.94
CA THR A 204 -16.25 17.97 -10.79
C THR A 204 -16.04 19.19 -9.88
N ARG A 205 -17.10 19.58 -9.15
CA ARG A 205 -17.00 20.63 -8.11
C ARG A 205 -16.04 20.24 -6.99
N GLN A 206 -15.88 18.95 -6.71
CA GLN A 206 -14.92 18.44 -5.73
C GLN A 206 -13.50 18.74 -6.18
N TYR A 207 -13.18 18.46 -7.44
CA TYR A 207 -11.87 18.80 -8.00
C TYR A 207 -11.59 20.30 -7.92
N GLU A 208 -12.55 21.14 -8.35
CA GLU A 208 -12.42 22.60 -8.27
C GLU A 208 -12.14 23.07 -6.83
N PHE A 209 -12.93 22.58 -5.87
CA PHE A 209 -12.74 22.90 -4.45
C PHE A 209 -11.36 22.48 -3.95
N LEU A 210 -10.96 21.21 -4.16
CA LEU A 210 -9.68 20.68 -3.68
C LEU A 210 -8.47 21.35 -4.37
N SER A 211 -8.62 21.73 -5.65
CA SER A 211 -7.63 22.49 -6.41
C SER A 211 -7.45 23.89 -5.83
N ASN A 212 -8.54 24.61 -5.57
CA ASN A 212 -8.52 25.96 -4.98
C ASN A 212 -7.97 25.96 -3.55
N GLN A 213 -8.08 24.85 -2.83
CA GLN A 213 -7.47 24.67 -1.50
C GLN A 213 -6.02 24.16 -1.56
N HIS A 214 -5.47 23.94 -2.76
CA HIS A 214 -4.11 23.41 -2.95
C HIS A 214 -3.83 22.09 -2.22
N ILE A 215 -4.83 21.20 -2.09
CA ILE A 215 -4.68 19.88 -1.45
C ILE A 215 -4.63 18.72 -2.45
N LEU A 216 -4.70 19.02 -3.75
CA LEU A 216 -4.35 18.06 -4.80
C LEU A 216 -2.83 18.04 -5.02
N ILE A 217 -2.31 16.85 -5.33
CA ILE A 217 -0.95 16.67 -5.86
C ILE A 217 -0.97 17.15 -7.32
N THR A 218 -0.05 18.04 -7.67
CA THR A 218 0.09 18.61 -9.01
C THR A 218 1.50 18.35 -9.53
N ALA A 219 1.70 18.35 -10.85
CA ALA A 219 3.02 18.18 -11.46
C ALA A 219 4.07 19.17 -10.93
N SER A 220 3.66 20.40 -10.58
CA SER A 220 4.52 21.43 -9.96
C SER A 220 4.93 21.13 -8.51
N LYS A 221 4.23 20.21 -7.82
CA LYS A 221 4.52 19.80 -6.44
C LYS A 221 5.35 18.52 -6.36
N MET A 222 5.59 17.86 -7.49
CA MET A 222 6.55 16.76 -7.57
C MET A 222 7.88 17.32 -8.07
N PRO A 223 9.02 17.03 -7.40
CA PRO A 223 10.32 17.17 -8.04
C PRO A 223 10.38 16.10 -9.15
N LEU A 224 9.85 16.44 -10.32
CA LEU A 224 9.90 15.59 -11.49
C LEU A 224 11.36 15.51 -11.93
N GLY A 225 12.05 14.43 -11.56
CA GLY A 225 13.03 13.85 -12.47
C GLY A 225 12.27 13.35 -13.71
N ASP A 226 12.91 13.41 -14.87
CA ASP A 226 12.34 13.28 -16.22
C ASP A 226 11.61 11.96 -16.57
N ASP A 227 11.22 11.12 -15.60
CA ASP A 227 10.81 9.73 -15.82
C ASP A 227 9.31 9.45 -15.67
N LEU A 228 8.43 10.46 -15.74
CA LEU A 228 7.01 10.18 -15.99
C LEU A 228 6.76 9.98 -17.48
N GLU A 229 7.22 8.86 -18.02
CA GLU A 229 6.53 8.26 -19.16
C GLU A 229 5.14 7.83 -18.65
N LEU A 230 4.15 8.69 -18.89
CA LEU A 230 2.76 8.31 -18.85
C LEU A 230 2.64 7.06 -19.72
N ALA A 231 2.40 5.91 -19.10
CA ALA A 231 2.15 4.67 -19.83
C ALA A 231 0.94 4.88 -20.75
N SER A 232 1.20 5.23 -22.01
CA SER A 232 0.29 5.07 -23.13
C SER A 232 0.22 3.59 -23.47
N GLY A 233 -0.32 2.80 -22.54
CA GLY A 233 -0.67 1.40 -22.78
C GLY A 233 -2.02 1.33 -23.45
N ALA A 234 -2.03 1.46 -24.78
CA ALA A 234 -2.99 0.73 -25.59
C ALA A 234 -2.53 -0.73 -25.60
N GLU A 235 -3.29 -1.61 -24.94
CA GLU A 235 -3.53 -3.01 -25.31
C GLU A 235 -4.70 -3.55 -24.47
#